data_AF-A0A336MV08-F1
#
_entry.id   AF-A0A336MV08-F1
#
_cell.length_a   1.000
_cell.length_b   1.000
_cell.length_c   1.000
_cell.angle_alpha   90.00
_cell.angle_beta   90.00
_cell.angle_gamma   90.00
#
_symmetry.space_group_name_H-M   'P 1'
#
loop_
_entity.id
_entity.type
_entity.pdbx_description
1 polymer ?
#
loop_
_entity_poly.entity_id
_entity_poly.type
_entity_poly.pdbx_seq_one_letter_code
_entity_poly.pdbx_strand_id
1 'polypeptide(L)'
;MKINLCYLTSFLVCALQIKFTLSKSGEPRTLAFIVDVTYSMIVDLEHIKVAFEAILKEISFELDQNFGEYLFMPFHDPAIGFPLITENKTEFLEIIKMHYGTALHQNKDCEEMALPALYAALHFVTPYSHIVIYTDDNSKRTDLLEGILNITAIKRPKVSFVITPGCNFGANDVEYEKIANRTGGQIYEITKKNVSSVTYALHEHWKSEWFELKSIDFSYGGSHEIKFEVQDLSKILVSFTGKNAKVKITDPNGKQEAGRSIMNMQNVQEIILENPINGIWKLEISALTHHRLRVMAIESDKHSSHYFAFFAAYCIVIGLILCFCLYNYKFFSECFVKCWQSRPSLPQWLKCR
;
A
#
# COMPACT_ATOMS: atom_id res chain seq x y z
N MET A 1 -45.81 7.76 -11.38
CA MET A 1 -44.55 7.02 -11.18
C MET A 1 -43.66 7.82 -10.22
N LYS A 2 -43.69 7.50 -8.92
CA LYS A 2 -42.75 8.07 -7.93
C LYS A 2 -41.91 6.90 -7.42
N ILE A 3 -40.73 6.73 -8.01
CA ILE A 3 -39.72 5.80 -7.50
C ILE A 3 -39.24 6.42 -6.18
N ASN A 4 -39.43 5.69 -5.08
CA ASN A 4 -39.18 6.16 -3.72
C ASN A 4 -37.72 6.57 -3.53
N LEU A 5 -37.50 7.84 -3.23
CA LEU A 5 -36.21 8.49 -3.00
C LEU A 5 -35.37 7.78 -1.91
N CYS A 6 -36.02 7.11 -0.95
CA CYS A 6 -35.36 6.31 0.10
C CYS A 6 -34.59 5.08 -0.40
N TYR A 7 -35.05 4.43 -1.49
CA TYR A 7 -34.35 3.27 -2.04
C TYR A 7 -33.04 3.69 -2.71
N LEU A 8 -33.05 4.84 -3.39
CA LEU A 8 -31.85 5.37 -4.04
C LEU A 8 -30.80 5.80 -3.02
N THR A 9 -31.21 6.42 -1.90
CA THR A 9 -30.28 6.90 -0.86
C THR A 9 -29.65 5.78 -0.06
N SER A 10 -30.40 4.73 0.28
CA SER A 10 -29.85 3.57 1.00
C SER A 10 -28.89 2.75 0.16
N PHE A 11 -29.18 2.58 -1.15
CA PHE A 11 -28.25 1.94 -2.09
C PHE A 11 -27.00 2.79 -2.33
N LEU A 12 -27.15 4.12 -2.45
CA LEU A 12 -25.99 5.02 -2.63
C LEU A 12 -25.06 4.98 -1.43
N VAL A 13 -25.58 5.04 -0.20
CA VAL A 13 -24.76 5.06 1.02
C VAL A 13 -24.03 3.73 1.21
N CYS A 14 -24.68 2.59 0.92
CA CYS A 14 -24.03 1.28 0.96
C CYS A 14 -23.00 1.10 -0.17
N ALA A 15 -23.30 1.56 -1.40
CA ALA A 15 -22.35 1.54 -2.52
C ALA A 15 -21.17 2.52 -2.34
N LEU A 16 -21.37 3.62 -1.62
CA LEU A 16 -20.31 4.57 -1.24
C LEU A 16 -19.39 4.01 -0.16
N GLN A 17 -19.91 3.21 0.79
CA GLN A 17 -19.07 2.53 1.78
C GLN A 17 -18.28 1.35 1.18
N ILE A 18 -18.84 0.62 0.21
CA ILE A 18 -18.15 -0.47 -0.51
C ILE A 18 -17.04 0.07 -1.44
N LYS A 19 -17.23 1.26 -2.05
CA LYS A 19 -16.21 1.91 -2.88
C LYS A 19 -14.98 2.42 -2.12
N PHE A 20 -15.06 2.55 -0.79
CA PHE A 20 -13.98 3.16 0.00
C PHE A 20 -13.01 2.14 0.62
N THR A 21 -13.37 0.85 0.62
CA THR A 21 -12.59 -0.24 1.22
C THR A 21 -12.11 -1.30 0.23
N LEU A 22 -12.68 -1.38 -0.97
CA LEU A 22 -12.06 -2.11 -2.07
C LEU A 22 -11.22 -1.13 -2.88
N SER A 23 -9.89 -1.30 -2.87
CA SER A 23 -9.05 -0.82 -3.95
C SER A 23 -9.79 -1.14 -5.25
N LYS A 24 -10.15 -0.11 -6.01
CA LYS A 24 -10.86 -0.26 -7.26
C LYS A 24 -9.89 -0.97 -8.21
N SER A 25 -9.99 -2.30 -8.25
CA SER A 25 -9.22 -3.17 -9.14
C SER A 25 -9.53 -2.76 -10.57
N GLY A 26 -8.69 -1.91 -11.15
CA GLY A 26 -8.87 -1.38 -12.51
C GLY A 26 -8.48 0.08 -12.74
N GLU A 27 -8.09 0.86 -11.73
CA GLU A 27 -7.42 2.16 -11.98
C GLU A 27 -5.89 1.95 -12.11
N PRO A 28 -5.26 2.48 -13.17
CA PRO A 28 -3.84 2.30 -13.41
C PRO A 28 -3.02 2.98 -12.31
N ARG A 29 -2.17 2.18 -11.65
CA ARG A 29 -1.25 2.68 -10.63
C ARG A 29 0.06 3.12 -11.26
N THR A 30 0.71 4.09 -10.63
CA THR A 30 2.08 4.47 -10.95
C THR A 30 3.05 3.57 -10.22
N LEU A 31 4.07 3.11 -10.93
CA LEU A 31 5.32 2.67 -10.32
C LEU A 31 6.37 3.78 -10.50
N ALA A 32 6.74 4.43 -9.40
CA ALA A 32 7.60 5.60 -9.41
C ALA A 32 8.98 5.30 -8.80
N PHE A 33 10.02 5.77 -9.49
CA PHE A 33 11.41 5.68 -9.09
C PHE A 33 11.99 7.07 -8.95
N ILE A 34 12.37 7.41 -7.73
CA ILE A 34 12.97 8.70 -7.40
C ILE A 34 14.42 8.40 -7.04
N VAL A 35 15.35 8.82 -7.89
CA VAL A 35 16.71 8.29 -7.86
C VAL A 35 17.71 9.42 -7.76
N ASP A 36 18.57 9.31 -6.76
CA ASP A 36 19.76 10.12 -6.62
C ASP A 36 20.75 9.77 -7.75
N VAL A 37 21.06 10.77 -8.58
CA VAL A 37 21.95 10.62 -9.76
C VAL A 37 23.32 11.28 -9.56
N THR A 38 23.72 11.48 -8.30
CA THR A 38 25.06 11.95 -7.92
C THR A 38 26.15 10.94 -8.26
N TYR A 39 27.41 11.41 -8.23
CA TYR A 39 28.57 10.56 -8.52
C TYR A 39 28.73 9.39 -7.54
N SER A 40 28.37 9.58 -6.25
CA SER A 40 28.48 8.52 -5.23
C SER A 40 27.56 7.33 -5.52
N MET A 41 26.44 7.58 -6.19
CA MET A 41 25.41 6.60 -6.56
C MET A 41 25.72 5.79 -7.82
N ILE A 42 26.85 6.02 -8.52
CA ILE A 42 27.16 5.33 -9.79
C ILE A 42 27.10 3.79 -9.66
N VAL A 43 27.69 3.24 -8.59
CA VAL A 43 27.68 1.78 -8.36
C VAL A 43 26.27 1.27 -8.08
N ASP A 44 25.48 2.04 -7.32
CA ASP A 44 24.09 1.70 -7.02
C ASP A 44 23.24 1.72 -8.30
N LEU A 45 23.39 2.75 -9.14
CA LEU A 45 22.71 2.90 -10.42
C LEU A 45 22.97 1.74 -11.38
N GLU A 46 24.20 1.21 -11.42
CA GLU A 46 24.53 0.03 -12.21
C GLU A 46 23.74 -1.21 -11.73
N HIS A 47 23.66 -1.42 -10.42
CA HIS A 47 22.88 -2.53 -9.86
C HIS A 47 21.37 -2.34 -9.98
N ILE A 48 20.87 -1.11 -9.84
CA ILE A 48 19.48 -0.72 -10.11
C ILE A 48 19.14 -1.14 -11.53
N LYS A 49 19.94 -0.74 -12.52
CA LYS A 49 19.71 -1.08 -13.93
C LYS A 49 19.60 -2.59 -14.15
N VAL A 50 20.57 -3.37 -13.67
CA VAL A 50 20.57 -4.83 -13.85
C VAL A 50 19.31 -5.45 -13.24
N ALA A 51 18.91 -4.98 -12.05
CA ALA A 51 17.70 -5.47 -11.41
C ALA A 51 16.43 -5.06 -12.16
N PHE A 52 16.34 -3.81 -12.64
CA PHE A 52 15.21 -3.36 -13.46
C PHE A 52 15.10 -4.12 -14.76
N GLU A 53 16.21 -4.37 -15.45
CA GLU A 53 16.21 -5.17 -16.67
C GLU A 53 15.68 -6.59 -16.41
N ALA A 54 16.08 -7.20 -15.30
CA ALA A 54 15.58 -8.52 -14.92
C ALA A 54 14.11 -8.49 -14.52
N ILE A 55 13.70 -7.51 -13.71
CA ILE A 55 12.32 -7.34 -13.26
C ILE A 55 11.40 -7.04 -14.45
N LEU A 56 11.77 -6.16 -15.37
CA LEU A 56 10.95 -5.88 -16.55
C LEU A 56 10.84 -7.09 -17.49
N LYS A 57 11.90 -7.92 -17.59
CA LYS A 57 11.83 -9.21 -18.29
C LYS A 57 10.90 -10.19 -17.59
N GLU A 58 10.89 -10.25 -16.26
CA GLU A 58 10.00 -11.12 -15.48
C GLU A 58 8.54 -10.62 -15.52
N ILE A 59 8.33 -9.32 -15.34
CA ILE A 59 7.04 -8.61 -15.45
C ILE A 59 6.42 -8.78 -16.83
N SER A 60 7.22 -8.97 -17.89
CA SER A 60 6.72 -9.20 -19.25
C SER A 60 5.92 -10.51 -19.40
N PHE A 61 6.00 -11.43 -18.43
CA PHE A 61 5.33 -12.73 -18.50
C PHE A 61 4.09 -12.86 -17.59
N GLU A 62 4.02 -12.15 -16.45
CA GLU A 62 2.97 -12.40 -15.45
C GLU A 62 2.23 -11.17 -14.88
N LEU A 63 2.67 -9.91 -15.08
CA LEU A 63 2.19 -8.77 -14.27
C LEU A 63 1.83 -7.49 -15.05
N ASP A 64 1.20 -7.66 -16.21
CA ASP A 64 0.79 -6.54 -17.06
C ASP A 64 -0.49 -5.81 -16.59
N GLN A 65 -1.11 -6.19 -15.47
CA GLN A 65 -2.47 -5.72 -15.15
C GLN A 65 -2.62 -4.72 -13.99
N ASN A 66 -1.55 -4.40 -13.24
CA ASN A 66 -1.67 -3.55 -12.03
C ASN A 66 -1.08 -2.13 -12.16
N PHE A 67 -0.09 -1.90 -13.03
CA PHE A 67 0.52 -0.59 -13.24
C PHE A 67 0.25 -0.12 -14.67
N GLY A 68 -0.28 1.09 -14.82
CA GLY A 68 -0.52 1.68 -16.14
C GLY A 68 0.47 2.77 -16.52
N GLU A 69 1.27 3.26 -15.58
CA GLU A 69 2.29 4.26 -15.84
C GLU A 69 3.53 4.05 -14.97
N TYR A 70 4.68 4.43 -15.53
CA TYR A 70 5.98 4.40 -14.88
C TYR A 70 6.54 5.81 -14.81
N LEU A 71 7.03 6.20 -13.64
CA LEU A 71 7.61 7.52 -13.39
C LEU A 71 9.06 7.37 -12.96
N PHE A 72 9.96 8.12 -13.58
CA PHE A 72 11.34 8.28 -13.13
C PHE A 72 11.60 9.75 -12.81
N MET A 73 12.11 10.02 -11.61
CA MET A 73 12.48 11.36 -11.16
C MET A 73 13.93 11.35 -10.68
N PRO A 74 14.88 11.83 -11.49
CA PRO A 74 16.25 12.01 -11.04
C PRO A 74 16.35 13.23 -10.13
N PHE A 75 17.20 13.18 -9.12
CA PHE A 75 17.55 14.34 -8.31
C PHE A 75 19.03 14.33 -7.94
N HIS A 76 19.53 15.53 -7.66
CA HIS A 76 20.82 15.77 -7.01
C HIS A 76 20.73 17.15 -6.33
N ASP A 77 21.65 17.50 -5.45
CA ASP A 77 21.74 18.85 -4.94
C ASP A 77 22.44 19.75 -5.98
N PRO A 78 21.97 20.99 -6.23
CA PRO A 78 20.78 21.66 -5.67
C PRO A 78 19.50 21.52 -6.53
N ALA A 79 19.48 20.62 -7.52
CA ALA A 79 18.43 20.57 -8.53
C ALA A 79 17.69 19.23 -8.58
N ILE A 80 16.36 19.32 -8.61
CA ILE A 80 15.51 18.17 -8.92
C ILE A 80 15.33 18.14 -10.44
N GLY A 81 15.47 16.96 -11.04
CA GLY A 81 15.19 16.77 -12.46
C GLY A 81 13.69 16.81 -12.77
N PHE A 82 13.36 16.85 -14.06
CA PHE A 82 11.97 16.75 -14.50
C PHE A 82 11.46 15.31 -14.36
N PRO A 83 10.18 15.12 -14.00
CA PRO A 83 9.57 13.80 -14.02
C PRO A 83 9.48 13.29 -15.45
N LEU A 84 9.92 12.05 -15.67
CA LEU A 84 9.80 11.33 -16.93
C LEU A 84 8.76 10.25 -16.75
N ILE A 85 7.68 10.33 -17.51
CA ILE A 85 6.50 9.48 -17.34
C ILE A 85 6.24 8.76 -18.66
N THR A 86 6.05 7.46 -18.60
CA THR A 86 5.69 6.65 -19.77
C THR A 86 4.83 5.46 -19.36
N GLU A 87 3.95 5.03 -20.25
CA GLU A 87 3.19 3.78 -20.12
C GLU A 87 3.98 2.59 -20.71
N ASN A 88 5.06 2.85 -21.45
CA ASN A 88 5.84 1.85 -22.14
C ASN A 88 7.05 1.39 -21.30
N LYS A 89 7.04 0.12 -20.90
CA LYS A 89 8.11 -0.53 -20.12
C LYS A 89 9.50 -0.43 -20.77
N THR A 90 9.58 -0.58 -22.09
CA THR A 90 10.84 -0.51 -22.83
C THR A 90 11.38 0.91 -22.85
N GLU A 91 10.50 1.90 -23.08
CA GLU A 91 10.88 3.31 -22.99
C GLU A 91 11.32 3.67 -21.57
N PHE A 92 10.61 3.17 -20.55
CA PHE A 92 10.98 3.36 -19.16
C PHE A 92 12.37 2.84 -18.84
N LEU A 93 12.72 1.66 -19.36
CA LEU A 93 14.04 1.10 -19.22
C LEU A 93 15.11 1.97 -19.91
N GLU A 94 14.82 2.47 -21.11
CA GLU A 94 15.76 3.38 -21.80
C GLU A 94 15.91 4.71 -21.05
N ILE A 95 14.85 5.23 -20.43
CA ILE A 95 14.94 6.41 -19.55
C ILE A 95 15.94 6.17 -18.41
N ILE A 96 15.82 5.05 -17.69
CA ILE A 96 16.76 4.68 -16.62
C ILE A 96 18.19 4.57 -17.15
N LYS A 97 18.36 3.97 -18.34
CA LYS A 97 19.67 3.83 -18.99
C LYS A 97 20.25 5.15 -19.53
N MET A 98 19.45 6.19 -19.73
CA MET A 98 19.94 7.46 -20.28
C MET A 98 20.32 8.47 -19.20
N HIS A 99 19.77 8.36 -18.00
CA HIS A 99 19.92 9.37 -16.93
C HIS A 99 21.11 9.11 -15.98
N TYR A 100 22.18 8.45 -16.48
CA TYR A 100 23.38 8.17 -15.70
C TYR A 100 24.22 9.40 -15.40
N GLY A 101 24.60 9.56 -14.12
CA GLY A 101 25.87 10.19 -13.71
C GLY A 101 26.14 11.58 -14.28
N THR A 102 25.10 12.36 -14.57
CA THR A 102 25.24 13.69 -15.19
C THR A 102 25.68 14.75 -14.18
N ALA A 103 25.50 14.51 -12.88
CA ALA A 103 25.97 15.40 -11.83
C ALA A 103 27.46 15.15 -11.55
N LEU A 104 28.32 15.67 -12.44
CA LEU A 104 29.79 15.69 -12.28
C LEU A 104 30.30 16.56 -11.12
N HIS A 105 29.39 17.23 -10.40
CA HIS A 105 29.76 18.15 -9.33
C HIS A 105 29.76 17.39 -8.01
N GLN A 106 30.93 17.31 -7.38
CA GLN A 106 31.00 17.03 -5.95
C GLN A 106 30.32 18.18 -5.23
N ASN A 107 29.11 17.95 -4.72
CA ASN A 107 28.51 18.83 -3.75
C ASN A 107 29.38 18.84 -2.48
N LYS A 108 29.50 20.01 -1.84
CA LYS A 108 30.38 20.16 -0.66
C LYS A 108 29.74 19.60 0.60
N ASP A 109 28.42 19.57 0.64
CA ASP A 109 27.60 19.01 1.70
C ASP A 109 27.02 17.66 1.28
N CYS A 110 26.70 16.85 2.28
CA CYS A 110 26.31 15.46 2.08
C CYS A 110 24.80 15.28 1.84
N GLU A 111 23.97 16.18 2.35
CA GLU A 111 22.51 16.07 2.22
C GLU A 111 22.05 16.34 0.79
N GLU A 112 21.05 15.59 0.32
CA GLU A 112 20.56 15.62 -1.06
C GLU A 112 19.07 16.04 -1.17
N MET A 113 18.51 16.09 -2.37
CA MET A 113 17.17 16.65 -2.64
C MET A 113 16.02 15.62 -2.68
N ALA A 114 16.13 14.51 -1.95
CA ALA A 114 15.15 13.41 -1.97
C ALA A 114 13.71 13.80 -1.52
N LEU A 115 13.54 14.57 -0.44
CA LEU A 115 12.21 15.02 0.03
C LEU A 115 11.56 16.02 -0.94
N PRO A 116 12.26 17.04 -1.45
CA PRO A 116 11.76 17.86 -2.54
C PRO A 116 11.35 17.05 -3.78
N ALA A 117 12.16 16.06 -4.18
CA ALA A 117 11.86 15.18 -5.30
C ALA A 117 10.60 14.35 -5.03
N LEU A 118 10.48 13.73 -3.85
CA LEU A 118 9.26 13.03 -3.44
C LEU A 118 8.04 13.94 -3.47
N TYR A 119 8.14 15.14 -2.92
CA TYR A 119 7.05 16.11 -2.92
C TYR A 119 6.61 16.45 -4.36
N ALA A 120 7.56 16.69 -5.27
CA ALA A 120 7.26 16.94 -6.68
C ALA A 120 6.61 15.72 -7.36
N ALA A 121 7.19 14.52 -7.21
CA ALA A 121 6.67 13.28 -7.79
C ALA A 121 5.24 12.97 -7.33
N LEU A 122 4.93 13.24 -6.06
CA LEU A 122 3.61 13.04 -5.48
C LEU A 122 2.50 13.82 -6.20
N HIS A 123 2.82 14.89 -6.95
CA HIS A 123 1.82 15.59 -7.77
C HIS A 123 1.46 14.84 -9.06
N PHE A 124 2.36 14.00 -9.58
CA PHE A 124 2.18 13.28 -10.84
C PHE A 124 1.63 11.86 -10.65
N VAL A 125 1.98 11.17 -9.55
CA VAL A 125 1.53 9.79 -9.32
C VAL A 125 0.01 9.68 -9.11
N THR A 126 -0.59 8.57 -9.54
CA THR A 126 -1.98 8.20 -9.24
C THR A 126 -2.15 7.71 -7.78
N PRO A 127 -3.39 7.57 -7.28
CA PRO A 127 -3.63 6.98 -5.97
C PRO A 127 -3.22 5.50 -5.90
N TYR A 128 -2.82 5.04 -4.71
CA TYR A 128 -2.37 3.67 -4.42
C TYR A 128 -1.11 3.24 -5.18
N SER A 129 -0.35 4.21 -5.69
CA SER A 129 0.92 3.99 -6.39
C SER A 129 2.02 3.48 -5.47
N HIS A 130 3.04 2.85 -6.07
CA HIS A 130 4.25 2.44 -5.37
C HIS A 130 5.38 3.40 -5.73
N ILE A 131 6.05 3.95 -4.72
CA ILE A 131 7.15 4.88 -4.88
C ILE A 131 8.38 4.30 -4.19
N VAL A 132 9.50 4.23 -4.92
CA VAL A 132 10.79 3.83 -4.37
C VAL A 132 11.78 4.96 -4.53
N ILE A 133 12.42 5.32 -3.42
CA ILE A 133 13.47 6.34 -3.38
C ILE A 133 14.81 5.64 -3.19
N TYR A 134 15.77 5.90 -4.07
CA TYR A 134 17.15 5.41 -3.98
C TYR A 134 18.09 6.58 -3.69
N THR A 135 18.87 6.49 -2.62
CA THR A 135 19.87 7.49 -2.23
C THR A 135 20.92 6.87 -1.32
N ASP A 136 22.04 7.55 -1.12
CA ASP A 136 23.04 7.20 -0.12
C ASP A 136 23.17 8.22 1.01
N ASP A 137 22.26 9.21 1.06
CA ASP A 137 22.28 10.25 2.10
C ASP A 137 20.89 10.75 2.55
N ASN A 138 20.93 11.56 3.61
CA ASN A 138 19.81 12.27 4.18
C ASN A 138 19.31 13.36 3.20
N SER A 139 18.08 13.83 3.40
CA SER A 139 17.54 14.88 2.55
C SER A 139 17.52 16.26 3.19
N LYS A 140 17.83 17.28 2.39
CA LYS A 140 17.49 18.68 2.65
C LYS A 140 15.98 18.89 2.70
N ARG A 141 15.59 20.08 3.18
CA ARG A 141 14.21 20.56 3.16
C ARG A 141 13.24 19.67 3.95
N THR A 142 13.64 19.31 5.17
CA THR A 142 12.80 18.58 6.14
C THR A 142 11.50 19.33 6.47
N ASP A 143 11.43 20.64 6.20
CA ASP A 143 10.20 21.45 6.27
C ASP A 143 9.06 20.95 5.37
N LEU A 144 9.35 20.16 4.33
CA LEU A 144 8.35 19.60 3.43
C LEU A 144 7.61 18.37 4.00
N LEU A 145 8.08 17.81 5.12
CA LEU A 145 7.55 16.57 5.69
C LEU A 145 6.02 16.60 5.85
N GLU A 146 5.47 17.65 6.47
CA GLU A 146 4.03 17.76 6.68
C GLU A 146 3.24 17.83 5.37
N GLY A 147 3.79 18.51 4.36
CA GLY A 147 3.20 18.56 3.01
C GLY A 147 3.16 17.17 2.36
N ILE A 148 4.25 16.41 2.47
CA ILE A 148 4.35 15.03 1.99
C ILE A 148 3.34 14.13 2.71
N LEU A 149 3.26 14.21 4.04
CA LEU A 149 2.32 13.39 4.83
C LEU A 149 0.86 13.70 4.48
N ASN A 150 0.52 14.95 4.17
CA ASN A 150 -0.83 15.33 3.74
C ASN A 150 -1.18 14.76 2.36
N ILE A 151 -0.28 14.88 1.37
CA ILE A 151 -0.54 14.33 0.02
C ILE A 151 -0.62 12.81 0.08
N THR A 152 0.26 12.16 0.84
CA THR A 152 0.27 10.70 0.98
C THR A 152 -0.96 10.18 1.72
N ALA A 153 -1.56 10.94 2.65
CA ALA A 153 -2.83 10.56 3.27
C ALA A 153 -4.00 10.52 2.26
N ILE A 154 -3.96 11.38 1.23
CA ILE A 154 -4.98 11.47 0.18
C ILE A 154 -4.74 10.41 -0.90
N LYS A 155 -3.54 10.39 -1.48
CA LYS A 155 -3.18 9.48 -2.58
C LYS A 155 -2.92 8.06 -2.10
N ARG A 156 -2.62 7.85 -0.81
CA ARG A 156 -2.28 6.56 -0.21
C ARG A 156 -1.22 5.75 -0.98
N PRO A 157 -0.13 6.37 -1.48
CA PRO A 157 0.95 5.61 -2.08
C PRO A 157 1.68 4.82 -1.00
N LYS A 158 2.35 3.73 -1.38
CA LYS A 158 3.36 3.06 -0.53
C LYS A 158 4.73 3.61 -0.87
N VAL A 159 5.41 4.26 0.09
CA VAL A 159 6.71 4.91 -0.14
C VAL A 159 7.81 4.14 0.59
N SER A 160 8.70 3.51 -0.18
CA SER A 160 9.84 2.77 0.36
C SER A 160 11.15 3.47 0.02
N PHE A 161 12.12 3.39 0.94
CA PHE A 161 13.45 3.98 0.82
C PHE A 161 14.49 2.86 0.72
N VAL A 162 15.39 2.99 -0.24
CA VAL A 162 16.57 2.13 -0.40
C VAL A 162 17.79 3.02 -0.18
N ILE A 163 18.44 2.81 0.96
CA ILE A 163 19.51 3.67 1.46
C ILE A 163 20.80 2.86 1.46
N THR A 164 21.81 3.37 0.78
CA THR A 164 23.13 2.74 0.73
C THR A 164 24.21 3.58 1.41
N PRO A 165 25.41 3.05 1.67
CA PRO A 165 26.42 3.80 2.42
C PRO A 165 26.93 5.05 1.68
N GLY A 166 26.56 6.22 2.18
CA GLY A 166 27.13 7.54 1.86
C GLY A 166 27.75 8.23 3.09
N CYS A 167 27.69 9.57 3.18
CA CYS A 167 28.37 10.29 4.26
C CYS A 167 27.75 10.02 5.62
N ASN A 168 26.42 10.06 5.69
CA ASN A 168 25.65 9.97 6.93
C ASN A 168 25.03 8.58 7.13
N PHE A 169 25.61 7.53 6.53
CA PHE A 169 25.02 6.20 6.59
C PHE A 169 24.85 5.68 8.02
N GLY A 170 23.62 5.30 8.36
CA GLY A 170 23.24 4.87 9.71
C GLY A 170 22.98 6.03 10.69
N ALA A 171 22.99 7.28 10.22
CA ALA A 171 22.35 8.39 10.91
C ALA A 171 20.83 8.18 10.92
N ASN A 172 20.15 8.80 11.88
CA ASN A 172 18.71 8.62 12.04
C ASN A 172 17.94 9.45 11.00
N ASP A 173 17.36 8.78 10.00
CA ASP A 173 16.53 9.38 8.95
C ASP A 173 15.06 9.54 9.41
N VAL A 174 14.85 10.39 10.41
CA VAL A 174 13.54 10.56 11.06
C VAL A 174 12.42 10.88 10.05
N GLU A 175 12.71 11.67 9.03
CA GLU A 175 11.76 12.03 7.98
C GLU A 175 11.38 10.81 7.12
N TYR A 176 12.36 10.03 6.66
CA TYR A 176 12.12 8.82 5.88
C TYR A 176 11.34 7.79 6.70
N GLU A 177 11.69 7.62 7.98
CA GLU A 177 10.98 6.72 8.91
C GLU A 177 9.51 7.11 9.05
N LYS A 178 9.23 8.40 9.28
CA LYS A 178 7.85 8.89 9.40
C LYS A 178 7.04 8.65 8.12
N ILE A 179 7.64 8.89 6.96
CA ILE A 179 6.98 8.71 5.67
C ILE A 179 6.70 7.22 5.41
N ALA A 180 7.70 6.36 5.55
CA ALA A 180 7.55 4.91 5.37
C ALA A 180 6.48 4.34 6.31
N ASN A 181 6.52 4.72 7.59
CA ASN A 181 5.54 4.28 8.58
C ASN A 181 4.13 4.76 8.27
N ARG A 182 3.97 6.02 7.81
CA ARG A 182 2.65 6.57 7.48
C ARG A 182 2.05 5.93 6.23
N THR A 183 2.89 5.49 5.31
CA THR A 183 2.47 4.96 3.99
C THR A 183 2.41 3.43 3.95
N GLY A 184 2.84 2.74 5.01
CA GLY A 184 3.01 1.29 5.00
C GLY A 184 4.14 0.82 4.08
N GLY A 185 5.08 1.72 3.77
CA GLY A 185 6.32 1.41 3.05
C GLY A 185 7.42 0.93 3.99
N GLN A 186 8.63 0.77 3.43
CA GLN A 186 9.77 0.17 4.14
C GLN A 186 11.05 0.96 3.95
N ILE A 187 11.99 0.79 4.89
CA ILE A 187 13.35 1.33 4.77
C ILE A 187 14.32 0.16 4.64
N TYR A 188 15.08 0.15 3.56
CA TYR A 188 16.09 -0.83 3.24
C TYR A 188 17.47 -0.18 3.38
N GLU A 189 18.09 -0.30 4.55
CA GLU A 189 19.49 0.05 4.75
C GLU A 189 20.38 -1.11 4.34
N ILE A 190 20.99 -1.01 3.16
CA ILE A 190 21.70 -2.11 2.52
C ILE A 190 23.02 -1.65 1.91
N THR A 191 23.97 -2.55 1.75
CA THR A 191 25.22 -2.22 1.06
C THR A 191 24.97 -2.01 -0.44
N LYS A 192 25.81 -1.20 -1.11
CA LYS A 192 25.72 -0.95 -2.57
C LYS A 192 25.62 -2.24 -3.40
N LYS A 193 26.24 -3.34 -2.95
CA LYS A 193 26.20 -4.66 -3.63
C LYS A 193 24.84 -5.35 -3.62
N ASN A 194 23.95 -4.94 -2.73
CA ASN A 194 22.70 -5.63 -2.43
C ASN A 194 21.47 -4.90 -2.99
N VAL A 195 21.68 -3.81 -3.72
CA VAL A 195 20.61 -2.98 -4.29
C VAL A 195 19.72 -3.79 -5.21
N SER A 196 20.30 -4.68 -6.03
CA SER A 196 19.52 -5.55 -6.90
C SER A 196 18.59 -6.48 -6.13
N SER A 197 19.04 -7.06 -5.02
CA SER A 197 18.22 -7.93 -4.16
C SER A 197 17.02 -7.21 -3.56
N VAL A 198 17.18 -5.95 -3.15
CA VAL A 198 16.06 -5.13 -2.66
C VAL A 198 15.06 -4.85 -3.76
N THR A 199 15.51 -4.55 -4.98
CA THR A 199 14.60 -4.32 -6.10
C THR A 199 13.78 -5.59 -6.42
N TYR A 200 14.37 -6.79 -6.33
CA TYR A 200 13.62 -8.04 -6.45
C TYR A 200 12.63 -8.26 -5.29
N ALA A 201 13.02 -7.92 -4.06
CA ALA A 201 12.10 -8.00 -2.92
C ALA A 201 10.91 -7.07 -3.12
N LEU A 202 11.16 -5.82 -3.49
CA LEU A 202 10.12 -4.84 -3.81
C LEU A 202 9.18 -5.33 -4.92
N HIS A 203 9.70 -6.07 -5.91
CA HIS A 203 8.86 -6.70 -6.92
C HIS A 203 7.75 -7.57 -6.29
N GLU A 204 8.07 -8.41 -5.29
CA GLU A 204 7.08 -9.25 -4.58
C GLU A 204 5.98 -8.43 -3.89
N HIS A 205 6.33 -7.23 -3.39
CA HIS A 205 5.36 -6.30 -2.79
C HIS A 205 4.43 -5.66 -3.83
N TRP A 206 4.85 -5.60 -5.10
CA TRP A 206 4.07 -5.04 -6.20
C TRP A 206 3.17 -6.06 -6.91
N LYS A 207 3.48 -7.36 -6.81
CA LYS A 207 2.71 -8.42 -7.47
C LYS A 207 1.29 -8.54 -6.93
N SER A 208 1.03 -8.07 -5.71
CA SER A 208 -0.23 -8.31 -5.01
C SER A 208 -0.56 -7.21 -4.02
N GLU A 209 -1.84 -7.12 -3.69
CA GLU A 209 -2.33 -6.21 -2.66
C GLU A 209 -2.13 -6.79 -1.27
N TRP A 210 -0.93 -6.53 -0.74
CA TRP A 210 -0.62 -6.82 0.65
C TRP A 210 -1.35 -5.86 1.58
N PHE A 211 -2.11 -6.40 2.55
CA PHE A 211 -2.67 -5.66 3.67
C PHE A 211 -1.87 -5.93 4.94
N GLU A 212 -1.86 -4.95 5.84
CA GLU A 212 -1.08 -5.01 7.08
C GLU A 212 -1.84 -5.81 8.17
N LEU A 213 -1.23 -6.87 8.70
CA LEU A 213 -1.72 -7.60 9.86
C LEU A 213 -1.14 -7.04 11.17
N LYS A 214 0.15 -6.68 11.15
CA LYS A 214 0.86 -6.24 12.33
C LYS A 214 2.01 -5.32 11.94
N SER A 215 2.18 -4.25 12.69
CA SER A 215 3.18 -3.23 12.44
C SER A 215 3.67 -2.68 13.76
N ILE A 216 4.95 -2.91 14.06
CA ILE A 216 5.54 -2.56 15.35
C ILE A 216 6.90 -1.93 15.14
N ASP A 217 7.13 -0.80 15.79
CA ASP A 217 8.41 -0.10 15.86
C ASP A 217 8.98 -0.20 17.26
N PHE A 218 10.23 -0.62 17.38
CA PHE A 218 10.91 -0.82 18.66
C PHE A 218 12.02 0.22 18.81
N SER A 219 11.88 1.14 19.76
CA SER A 219 12.83 2.26 19.94
C SER A 219 14.24 1.85 20.33
N TYR A 220 14.43 0.62 20.84
CA TYR A 220 15.71 0.13 21.34
C TYR A 220 15.95 -1.31 20.87
N GLY A 221 17.22 -1.73 20.89
CA GLY A 221 17.59 -3.12 20.66
C GLY A 221 16.99 -4.04 21.72
N GLY A 222 16.70 -5.27 21.32
CA GLY A 222 16.01 -6.22 22.18
C GLY A 222 15.59 -7.49 21.45
N SER A 223 15.04 -8.41 22.23
CA SER A 223 14.40 -9.62 21.74
C SER A 223 12.92 -9.60 22.11
N HIS A 224 12.05 -9.94 21.17
CA HIS A 224 10.62 -9.86 21.35
C HIS A 224 9.93 -11.13 20.85
N GLU A 225 8.89 -11.55 21.58
CA GLU A 225 7.95 -12.56 21.14
C GLU A 225 6.68 -11.86 20.67
N ILE A 226 6.37 -11.97 19.37
CA ILE A 226 5.18 -11.36 18.77
C ILE A 226 4.23 -12.45 18.32
N LYS A 227 2.97 -12.34 18.75
CA LYS A 227 1.88 -13.22 18.31
C LYS A 227 0.94 -12.49 17.38
N PHE A 228 0.47 -13.18 16.35
CA PHE A 228 -0.55 -12.70 15.44
C PHE A 228 -1.44 -13.86 14.99
N GLU A 229 -2.69 -13.54 14.70
CA GLU A 229 -3.70 -14.51 14.31
C GLU A 229 -3.78 -14.60 12.79
N VAL A 230 -3.89 -15.82 12.28
CA VAL A 230 -4.04 -16.13 10.86
C VAL A 230 -5.38 -16.82 10.66
N GLN A 231 -6.20 -16.24 9.79
CA GLN A 231 -7.48 -16.80 9.36
C GLN A 231 -7.62 -16.58 7.86
N ASP A 232 -7.73 -17.66 7.11
CA ASP A 232 -8.07 -17.66 5.67
C ASP A 232 -7.14 -16.78 4.83
N LEU A 233 -5.84 -16.88 5.07
CA LEU A 233 -4.80 -16.17 4.32
C LEU A 233 -4.13 -17.09 3.30
N SER A 234 -3.81 -16.56 2.11
CA SER A 234 -3.06 -17.29 1.08
C SER A 234 -1.55 -17.11 1.22
N LYS A 235 -1.10 -15.91 1.63
CA LYS A 235 0.31 -15.62 1.88
C LYS A 235 0.47 -14.68 3.07
N ILE A 236 1.58 -14.82 3.79
CA ILE A 236 2.05 -13.87 4.79
C ILE A 236 3.48 -13.47 4.42
N LEU A 237 3.77 -12.18 4.50
CA LEU A 237 5.11 -11.63 4.36
C LEU A 237 5.53 -11.04 5.71
N VAL A 238 6.59 -11.60 6.28
CA VAL A 238 7.25 -11.08 7.48
C VAL A 238 8.47 -10.28 7.03
N SER A 239 8.42 -8.96 7.18
CA SER A 239 9.54 -8.05 6.93
C SER A 239 10.05 -7.50 8.27
N PHE A 240 11.33 -7.74 8.54
CA PHE A 240 11.99 -7.36 9.77
C PHE A 240 13.31 -6.64 9.47
N THR A 241 13.43 -5.40 9.95
CA THR A 241 14.61 -4.56 9.72
C THR A 241 15.22 -4.09 11.04
N GLY A 242 16.54 -4.04 11.09
CA GLY A 242 17.31 -3.60 12.27
C GLY A 242 18.72 -4.20 12.29
N LYS A 243 19.65 -3.59 13.01
CA LYS A 243 21.04 -4.06 13.04
C LYS A 243 21.15 -5.49 13.58
N ASN A 244 21.74 -6.40 12.79
CA ASN A 244 21.83 -7.83 13.10
C ASN A 244 20.45 -8.48 13.33
N ALA A 245 19.52 -8.20 12.41
CA ALA A 245 18.15 -8.69 12.43
C ALA A 245 18.10 -10.22 12.37
N LYS A 246 17.37 -10.82 13.33
CA LYS A 246 17.10 -12.26 13.36
C LYS A 246 15.62 -12.50 13.55
N VAL A 247 15.08 -13.44 12.79
CA VAL A 247 13.67 -13.84 12.83
C VAL A 247 13.59 -15.35 12.94
N LYS A 248 12.74 -15.83 13.84
CA LYS A 248 12.32 -17.23 13.90
C LYS A 248 10.81 -17.30 13.95
N ILE A 249 10.23 -18.11 13.08
CA ILE A 249 8.78 -18.24 12.90
C ILE A 249 8.36 -19.61 13.41
N THR A 250 7.29 -19.65 14.21
CA THR A 250 6.68 -20.87 14.72
C THR A 250 5.20 -20.89 14.36
N ASP A 251 4.77 -21.99 13.77
CA ASP A 251 3.37 -22.21 13.39
C ASP A 251 2.48 -22.47 14.62
N PRO A 252 1.15 -22.48 14.45
CA PRO A 252 0.19 -22.78 15.53
C PRO A 252 0.37 -24.16 16.19
N ASN A 253 1.02 -25.12 15.52
CA ASN A 253 1.29 -26.45 16.05
C ASN A 253 2.62 -26.52 16.82
N GLY A 254 3.38 -25.42 16.90
CA GLY A 254 4.68 -25.36 17.56
C GLY A 254 5.85 -25.78 16.65
N LYS A 255 5.61 -25.99 15.36
CA LYS A 255 6.66 -26.33 14.39
C LYS A 255 7.37 -25.05 13.91
N GLN A 256 8.70 -25.11 13.84
CA GLN A 256 9.49 -24.03 13.28
C GLN A 256 9.35 -24.00 11.76
N GLU A 257 8.95 -22.85 11.22
CA GLU A 257 8.78 -22.62 9.80
C GLU A 257 9.88 -21.69 9.30
N ALA A 258 10.53 -22.10 8.19
CA ALA A 258 11.55 -21.28 7.55
C ALA A 258 10.96 -20.31 6.52
N GLY A 259 9.86 -20.71 5.86
CA GLY A 259 9.29 -19.96 4.73
C GLY A 259 10.24 -19.85 3.53
N ARG A 260 9.81 -19.10 2.51
CA ARG A 260 10.63 -18.68 1.38
C ARG A 260 11.26 -17.33 1.71
N SER A 261 12.56 -17.32 1.93
CA SER A 261 13.32 -16.08 2.12
C SER A 261 13.45 -15.33 0.79
N ILE A 262 12.93 -14.10 0.72
CA ILE A 262 13.16 -13.18 -0.41
C ILE A 262 14.30 -12.20 -0.13
N MET A 263 14.56 -11.92 1.15
CA MET A 263 15.74 -11.17 1.61
C MET A 263 16.30 -11.80 2.88
N ASN A 264 17.59 -12.13 2.88
CA ASN A 264 18.30 -12.59 4.06
C ASN A 264 19.65 -11.86 4.14
N MET A 265 19.63 -10.72 4.80
CA MET A 265 20.79 -9.87 5.03
C MET A 265 20.98 -9.61 6.51
N GLN A 266 22.16 -9.14 6.88
CA GLN A 266 22.48 -8.86 8.27
C GLN A 266 21.50 -7.87 8.93
N ASN A 267 20.95 -6.91 8.17
CA ASN A 267 20.06 -5.88 8.71
C ASN A 267 18.60 -6.00 8.26
N VAL A 268 18.30 -6.90 7.32
CA VAL A 268 16.96 -7.05 6.74
C VAL A 268 16.66 -8.53 6.53
N GLN A 269 15.52 -8.97 7.02
CA GLN A 269 14.98 -10.31 6.84
C GLN A 269 13.57 -10.17 6.27
N GLU A 270 13.33 -10.69 5.06
CA GLU A 270 11.98 -10.79 4.47
C GLU A 270 11.67 -12.24 4.10
N ILE A 271 10.62 -12.77 4.69
CA ILE A 271 10.22 -14.18 4.59
C ILE A 271 8.76 -14.25 4.18
N ILE A 272 8.48 -15.00 3.12
CA ILE A 272 7.12 -15.31 2.67
C ILE A 272 6.73 -16.71 3.19
N LEU A 273 5.57 -16.79 3.84
CA LEU A 273 4.89 -18.03 4.18
C LEU A 273 3.75 -18.22 3.17
N GLU A 274 3.74 -19.36 2.49
CA GLU A 274 2.69 -19.70 1.53
C GLU A 274 1.69 -20.68 2.16
N ASN A 275 0.40 -20.46 1.89
CA ASN A 275 -0.71 -21.26 2.41
C ASN A 275 -0.60 -21.52 3.93
N PRO A 276 -0.46 -20.46 4.75
CA PRO A 276 -0.30 -20.62 6.20
C PRO A 276 -1.54 -21.27 6.81
N ILE A 277 -1.35 -22.17 7.78
CA ILE A 277 -2.46 -22.75 8.53
C ILE A 277 -3.11 -21.72 9.45
N ASN A 278 -4.43 -21.86 9.63
CA ASN A 278 -5.19 -21.01 10.54
C ASN A 278 -4.75 -21.23 12.00
N GLY A 279 -4.69 -20.15 12.77
CA GLY A 279 -4.33 -20.17 14.18
C GLY A 279 -3.37 -19.05 14.60
N ILE A 280 -2.82 -19.16 15.79
CA ILE A 280 -1.91 -18.16 16.36
C ILE A 280 -0.47 -18.51 15.97
N TRP A 281 0.14 -17.64 15.17
CA TRP A 281 1.55 -17.72 14.81
C TRP A 281 2.40 -16.95 15.80
N LYS A 282 3.63 -17.41 16.00
CA LYS A 282 4.61 -16.79 16.90
C LYS A 282 5.88 -16.41 16.14
N LEU A 283 6.33 -15.17 16.35
CA LEU A 283 7.60 -14.65 15.88
C LEU A 283 8.52 -14.41 17.08
N GLU A 284 9.72 -14.95 17.01
CA GLU A 284 10.83 -14.61 17.91
C GLU A 284 11.81 -13.75 17.10
N ILE A 285 11.84 -12.46 17.41
CA ILE A 285 12.63 -11.47 16.69
C ILE A 285 13.69 -10.87 17.61
N SER A 286 14.85 -10.50 17.05
CA SER A 286 15.86 -9.76 17.81
C SER A 286 16.73 -8.89 16.91
N ALA A 287 17.12 -7.72 17.42
CA ALA A 287 18.06 -6.81 16.79
C ALA A 287 18.84 -6.00 17.85
N LEU A 288 20.00 -5.45 17.46
CA LEU A 288 20.90 -4.74 18.36
C LEU A 288 20.53 -3.26 18.59
N THR A 289 19.71 -2.68 17.71
CA THR A 289 19.36 -1.25 17.69
C THR A 289 17.86 -1.08 17.53
N HIS A 290 17.41 0.16 17.30
CA HIS A 290 16.07 0.42 16.75
C HIS A 290 15.79 -0.57 15.60
N HIS A 291 14.59 -1.14 15.61
CA HIS A 291 14.18 -2.15 14.65
C HIS A 291 12.66 -2.13 14.45
N ARG A 292 12.23 -2.72 13.34
CA ARG A 292 10.85 -2.65 12.86
C ARG A 292 10.38 -4.00 12.38
N LEU A 293 9.16 -4.35 12.77
CA LEU A 293 8.44 -5.51 12.27
C LEU A 293 7.23 -5.03 11.46
N ARG A 294 7.08 -5.59 10.26
CA ARG A 294 5.87 -5.49 9.44
C ARG A 294 5.47 -6.89 9.01
N VAL A 295 4.25 -7.29 9.38
CA VAL A 295 3.61 -8.53 8.95
C VAL A 295 2.47 -8.15 8.05
N MET A 296 2.58 -8.55 6.79
CA MET A 296 1.57 -8.29 5.77
C MET A 296 0.98 -9.60 5.27
N ALA A 297 -0.20 -9.56 4.67
CA ALA A 297 -0.87 -10.74 4.17
C ALA A 297 -1.66 -10.49 2.88
N ILE A 298 -2.00 -11.60 2.24
CA ILE A 298 -2.95 -11.67 1.15
C ILE A 298 -4.07 -12.61 1.60
N GLU A 299 -5.32 -12.18 1.45
CA GLU A 299 -6.47 -13.03 1.78
C GLU A 299 -6.53 -14.25 0.85
N SER A 300 -7.13 -15.33 1.33
CA SER A 300 -7.49 -16.46 0.47
C SER A 300 -8.78 -16.14 -0.28
N ASP A 301 -8.81 -16.42 -1.58
CA ASP A 301 -10.01 -16.24 -2.44
C ASP A 301 -11.27 -16.99 -1.94
N LYS A 302 -11.10 -17.89 -0.96
CA LYS A 302 -12.21 -18.63 -0.32
C LYS A 302 -13.23 -17.73 0.36
N HIS A 303 -12.90 -16.49 0.72
CA HIS A 303 -13.84 -15.59 1.42
C HIS A 303 -14.78 -14.81 0.48
N SER A 304 -14.45 -14.68 -0.80
CA SER A 304 -15.27 -13.93 -1.76
C SER A 304 -16.63 -14.60 -2.00
N SER A 305 -16.71 -15.94 -1.94
CA SER A 305 -17.97 -16.68 -2.13
C SER A 305 -18.92 -16.59 -0.92
N HIS A 306 -18.38 -16.59 0.31
CA HIS A 306 -19.21 -16.54 1.52
C HIS A 306 -19.74 -15.14 1.80
N TYR A 307 -18.95 -14.08 1.57
CA TYR A 307 -19.46 -12.72 1.67
C TYR A 307 -20.51 -12.44 0.60
N PHE A 308 -20.31 -12.85 -0.66
CA PHE A 308 -21.37 -12.72 -1.67
C PHE A 308 -22.65 -13.47 -1.28
N ALA A 309 -22.55 -14.68 -0.71
CA ALA A 309 -23.73 -15.45 -0.31
C ALA A 309 -24.46 -14.84 0.91
N PHE A 310 -23.73 -14.42 1.95
CA PHE A 310 -24.31 -13.77 3.12
C PHE A 310 -24.87 -12.38 2.78
N PHE A 311 -24.19 -11.62 1.93
CA PHE A 311 -24.63 -10.29 1.49
C PHE A 311 -25.82 -10.39 0.53
N ALA A 312 -25.85 -11.39 -0.36
CA ALA A 312 -27.03 -11.69 -1.16
C ALA A 312 -28.21 -12.09 -0.28
N ALA A 313 -28.00 -12.96 0.71
CA ALA A 313 -29.05 -13.34 1.67
C ALA A 313 -29.55 -12.13 2.49
N TYR A 314 -28.65 -11.26 2.96
CA TYR A 314 -29.00 -10.08 3.74
C TYR A 314 -29.74 -9.03 2.91
N CYS A 315 -29.32 -8.80 1.66
CA CYS A 315 -30.02 -7.95 0.70
C CYS A 315 -31.39 -8.52 0.31
N ILE A 316 -31.53 -9.84 0.18
CA ILE A 316 -32.82 -10.52 -0.07
C ILE A 316 -33.73 -10.36 1.15
N VAL A 317 -33.23 -10.55 2.37
CA VAL A 317 -34.03 -10.41 3.61
C VAL A 317 -34.50 -8.97 3.79
N ILE A 318 -33.61 -7.97 3.62
CA ILE A 318 -34.00 -6.55 3.68
C ILE A 318 -34.97 -6.21 2.55
N GLY A 319 -34.72 -6.71 1.34
CA GLY A 319 -35.61 -6.56 0.19
C GLY A 319 -37.01 -7.13 0.45
N LEU A 320 -37.09 -8.32 1.06
CA LEU A 320 -38.34 -8.98 1.43
C LEU A 320 -39.07 -8.25 2.57
N ILE A 321 -38.36 -7.81 3.61
CA ILE A 321 -38.94 -7.04 4.73
C ILE A 321 -39.53 -5.72 4.19
N LEU A 322 -38.79 -5.01 3.35
CA LEU A 322 -39.26 -3.77 2.74
C LEU A 322 -40.42 -4.00 1.77
N CYS A 323 -40.40 -5.11 1.01
CA CYS A 323 -41.51 -5.50 0.13
C CYS A 323 -42.77 -5.85 0.94
N PHE A 324 -42.63 -6.55 2.07
CA PHE A 324 -43.73 -6.89 2.98
C PHE A 324 -44.31 -5.65 3.66
N CYS A 325 -43.44 -4.70 4.07
CA CYS A 325 -43.88 -3.41 4.59
C CYS A 325 -44.63 -2.59 3.54
N LEU A 326 -44.14 -2.54 2.29
CA LEU A 326 -44.83 -1.84 1.20
C LEU A 326 -46.13 -2.52 0.76
N TYR A 327 -46.17 -3.85 0.75
CA TYR A 327 -47.38 -4.62 0.42
C TYR A 327 -48.48 -4.37 1.47
N ASN A 328 -48.12 -4.42 2.76
CA ASN A 328 -49.05 -4.08 3.85
C ASN A 328 -49.44 -2.60 3.86
N TYR A 329 -48.55 -1.68 3.47
CA TYR A 329 -48.89 -0.26 3.32
C TYR A 329 -49.86 -0.02 2.17
N LYS A 330 -49.69 -0.75 1.04
CA LYS A 330 -50.60 -0.69 -0.10
C LYS A 330 -51.97 -1.28 0.26
N PHE A 331 -52.00 -2.39 1.00
CA PHE A 331 -53.22 -3.01 1.54
C PHE A 331 -53.95 -2.08 2.52
N PHE A 332 -53.24 -1.40 3.41
CA PHE A 332 -53.82 -0.38 4.29
C PHE A 332 -54.35 0.83 3.51
N SER A 333 -53.63 1.29 2.47
CA SER A 333 -54.07 2.42 1.65
C SER A 333 -55.31 2.10 0.80
N GLU A 334 -55.45 0.87 0.29
CA GLU A 334 -56.63 0.45 -0.47
C GLU A 334 -57.84 0.18 0.44
N CYS A 335 -57.62 -0.30 1.67
CA CYS A 335 -58.66 -0.35 2.70
C CYS A 335 -59.12 1.05 3.14
N PHE A 336 -58.20 2.01 3.27
CA PHE A 336 -58.54 3.38 3.67
C PHE A 336 -59.31 4.14 2.57
N VAL A 337 -58.94 3.95 1.30
CA VAL A 337 -59.65 4.56 0.16
C VAL A 337 -61.05 3.97 -0.04
N LYS A 338 -61.25 2.66 0.19
CA LYS A 338 -62.59 2.03 0.17
C LYS A 338 -63.46 2.42 1.37
N CYS A 339 -62.88 2.66 2.55
CA CYS A 339 -63.60 3.22 3.70
C CYS A 339 -63.98 4.70 3.52
N TRP A 340 -63.19 5.50 2.80
CA TRP A 340 -63.49 6.92 2.58
C TRP A 340 -64.61 7.14 1.56
N GLN A 341 -64.74 6.29 0.52
CA GLN A 341 -65.75 6.47 -0.53
C GLN A 341 -67.18 6.06 -0.14
N SER A 342 -67.43 5.69 1.13
CA SER A 342 -68.72 5.19 1.59
C SER A 342 -69.26 5.87 2.85
N ARG A 343 -69.15 7.20 3.00
CA ARG A 343 -70.05 7.98 3.90
C ARG A 343 -70.36 9.41 3.42
N PRO A 344 -71.64 9.83 3.40
CA PRO A 344 -72.05 11.21 3.13
C PRO A 344 -71.98 12.07 4.40
N SER A 345 -71.69 13.37 4.21
CA SER A 345 -71.74 14.47 5.19
C SER A 345 -70.80 14.41 6.41
N LEU A 346 -69.76 15.26 6.43
CA LEU A 346 -69.01 15.61 7.64
C LEU A 346 -68.90 17.16 7.75
N PRO A 347 -69.16 17.78 8.93
CA PRO A 347 -69.19 19.23 9.09
C PRO A 347 -67.82 19.93 9.10
N GLN A 348 -67.88 21.25 8.90
CA GLN A 348 -66.87 22.17 8.41
C GLN A 348 -65.78 22.63 9.41
N TRP A 349 -65.45 21.84 10.43
CA TRP A 349 -64.48 22.23 11.48
C TRP A 349 -63.17 21.42 11.49
N LEU A 350 -62.96 20.53 10.52
CA LEU A 350 -61.72 19.76 10.33
C LEU A 350 -60.91 20.27 9.12
N LYS A 351 -60.54 21.55 9.13
CA LYS A 351 -59.47 22.10 8.27
C LYS A 351 -58.34 22.61 9.17
N CYS A 352 -57.33 21.79 9.40
CA CYS A 352 -56.06 22.22 9.99
C CYS A 352 -55.25 23.01 8.94
N ARG A 353 -54.58 24.06 9.41
CA ARG A 353 -53.55 24.83 8.69
C ARG A 353 -52.31 23.98 8.42
#